data_AF-A0A941IF23-F1
#
_entry.id   AF-A0A941IF23-F1
#
_cell.length_a   1.000
_cell.length_b   1.000
_cell.length_c   1.000
_cell.angle_alpha   90.00
_cell.angle_beta   90.00
_cell.angle_gamma   90.00
#
_symmetry.space_group_name_H-M   'P 1'
#
loop_
_entity.id
_entity.type
_entity.pdbx_description
1 polymer ?
#
loop_
_entity_poly.entity_id
_entity_poly.type
_entity_poly.pdbx_seq_one_letter_code
_entity_poly.pdbx_strand_id
1 'polypeptide(L)'
;MASMSSPGMAAIPEATVARLPVYLRALRTLQDRGTATVSSEELAGVAGVNSAKLRKDLSFLGSYGTRGVGYDVEYLIYQISRELGLSLDWPVAIIGIGNLGHALANYGGFVSRGFRIAALFDADPRLSGNRVAGLVIRHVDELDEIIAELGISIAVIAVPPAAAQSVADRLVAAGVTSILNFAPTVVTVPDGVDLRKVDLSIELQILAFHEQRKSADGQHPRGARTVRSALREDPVNPDPDAEQAQVRRPAEPPIRQRSASELNEVQPA
;
A
#
# COMPACT_ATOMS: atom_id res chain seq x y z
N MET A 1 -9.62 40.11 -10.63
CA MET A 1 -10.73 39.62 -11.47
C MET A 1 -11.41 38.50 -10.71
N ALA A 2 -12.69 38.70 -10.36
CA ALA A 2 -13.51 37.69 -9.70
C ALA A 2 -13.76 36.53 -10.68
N SER A 3 -13.41 35.30 -10.29
CA SER A 3 -13.74 34.10 -11.07
C SER A 3 -15.00 33.45 -10.52
N MET A 4 -15.94 33.25 -11.42
CA MET A 4 -17.33 32.89 -11.23
C MET A 4 -17.50 31.53 -10.56
N SER A 5 -18.12 31.52 -9.39
CA SER A 5 -18.69 30.32 -8.78
C SER A 5 -19.92 29.88 -9.59
N SER A 6 -19.87 28.68 -10.16
CA SER A 6 -21.06 28.08 -10.79
C SER A 6 -22.12 27.78 -9.72
N PRO A 7 -23.41 28.11 -9.93
CA PRO A 7 -24.46 27.90 -8.95
C PRO A 7 -24.97 26.45 -8.99
N GLY A 8 -25.17 25.83 -7.83
CA GLY A 8 -26.22 24.81 -7.67
C GLY A 8 -25.85 23.33 -7.50
N MET A 9 -24.71 22.97 -6.90
CA MET A 9 -24.52 21.64 -6.32
C MET A 9 -24.17 21.83 -4.85
N ALA A 10 -25.03 21.39 -3.93
CA ALA A 10 -24.64 21.36 -2.52
C ALA A 10 -23.38 20.50 -2.43
N ALA A 11 -22.25 21.11 -2.07
CA ALA A 11 -20.98 20.41 -1.99
C ALA A 11 -21.16 19.18 -1.09
N ILE A 12 -20.95 17.98 -1.64
CA ILE A 12 -21.07 16.74 -0.89
C ILE A 12 -20.00 16.81 0.23
N PRO A 13 -20.38 16.61 1.51
CA PRO A 13 -19.40 16.66 2.58
C PRO A 13 -18.28 15.63 2.37
N GLU A 14 -17.03 15.99 2.67
CA GLU A 14 -15.87 15.08 2.52
C GLU A 14 -16.08 13.75 3.28
N ALA A 15 -16.69 13.81 4.45
CA ALA A 15 -17.03 12.62 5.22
C ALA A 15 -18.00 11.69 4.46
N THR A 16 -18.91 12.25 3.66
CA THR A 16 -19.82 11.51 2.79
C THR A 16 -19.06 10.93 1.60
N VAL A 17 -18.20 11.71 0.93
CA VAL A 17 -17.32 11.22 -0.15
C VAL A 17 -16.51 10.00 0.30
N ALA A 18 -15.93 10.04 1.50
CA ALA A 18 -15.19 8.91 2.08
C ALA A 18 -16.03 7.64 2.31
N ARG A 19 -17.36 7.77 2.44
CA ARG A 19 -18.28 6.63 2.65
C ARG A 19 -18.90 6.08 1.37
N LEU A 20 -19.01 6.88 0.32
CA LEU A 20 -19.59 6.46 -0.96
C LEU A 20 -18.93 5.18 -1.54
N PRO A 21 -17.58 4.99 -1.50
CA PRO A 21 -16.95 3.75 -1.95
C PRO A 21 -17.40 2.52 -1.15
N VAL A 22 -17.74 2.68 0.14
CA VAL A 22 -18.25 1.60 0.99
C VAL A 22 -19.65 1.18 0.54
N TYR A 23 -20.50 2.16 0.22
CA TYR A 23 -21.85 1.91 -0.33
C TYR A 23 -21.78 1.26 -1.70
N LEU A 24 -20.89 1.74 -2.57
CA LEU A 24 -20.68 1.15 -3.89
C LEU A 24 -20.25 -0.32 -3.79
N ARG A 25 -19.36 -0.65 -2.85
CA ARG A 25 -18.97 -2.05 -2.60
C ARG A 25 -20.17 -2.89 -2.13
N ALA A 26 -20.96 -2.38 -1.19
CA ALA A 26 -22.15 -3.08 -0.70
C ALA A 26 -23.17 -3.32 -1.82
N LEU A 27 -23.41 -2.32 -2.67
CA LEU A 27 -24.31 -2.43 -3.82
C LEU A 27 -23.83 -3.44 -4.85
N ARG A 28 -22.53 -3.48 -5.18
CA ARG A 28 -21.96 -4.50 -6.08
C ARG A 28 -22.18 -5.91 -5.52
N THR A 29 -21.98 -6.12 -4.23
CA THR A 29 -22.28 -7.41 -3.58
C THR A 29 -23.77 -7.79 -3.71
N LEU A 30 -24.69 -6.83 -3.66
CA LEU A 30 -26.13 -7.07 -3.85
C LEU A 30 -26.46 -7.36 -5.33
N GLN A 31 -25.83 -6.62 -6.25
CA GLN A 31 -25.95 -6.86 -7.69
C GLN A 31 -25.47 -8.26 -8.08
N ASP A 32 -24.34 -8.71 -7.53
CA ASP A 32 -23.80 -10.06 -7.76
C ASP A 32 -24.74 -11.17 -7.25
N ARG A 33 -25.64 -10.83 -6.31
CA ARG A 33 -26.69 -11.73 -5.79
C ARG A 33 -28.01 -11.63 -6.57
N GLY A 34 -28.09 -10.80 -7.60
CA GLY A 34 -29.30 -10.56 -8.38
C GLY A 34 -30.34 -9.68 -7.68
N THR A 35 -29.96 -8.93 -6.65
CA THR A 35 -30.86 -8.00 -5.97
C THR A 35 -31.12 -6.77 -6.84
N ALA A 36 -32.36 -6.61 -7.31
CA ALA A 36 -32.76 -5.45 -8.11
C ALA A 36 -33.02 -4.20 -7.27
N THR A 37 -33.68 -4.35 -6.11
CA THR A 37 -33.99 -3.24 -5.20
C THR A 37 -33.55 -3.54 -3.78
N VAL A 38 -33.14 -2.51 -3.04
CA VAL A 38 -32.65 -2.64 -1.66
C VAL A 38 -33.20 -1.55 -0.75
N SER A 39 -33.59 -1.90 0.47
CA SER A 39 -34.00 -0.91 1.48
C SER A 39 -32.80 -0.15 2.06
N SER A 40 -33.02 1.04 2.63
CA SER A 40 -31.94 1.77 3.32
C SER A 40 -31.40 1.05 4.54
N GLU A 41 -32.20 0.19 5.16
CA GLU A 41 -31.82 -0.57 6.35
C GLU A 41 -30.93 -1.76 5.98
N GLU A 42 -31.35 -2.51 4.95
CA GLU A 42 -30.57 -3.62 4.41
C GLU A 42 -29.24 -3.14 3.82
N LEU A 43 -29.25 -2.10 2.99
CA LEU A 43 -28.01 -1.55 2.42
C LEU A 43 -27.06 -1.04 3.51
N ALA A 44 -27.59 -0.40 4.56
CA ALA A 44 -26.80 0.06 5.68
C ALA A 44 -26.20 -1.11 6.48
N GLY A 45 -26.95 -2.20 6.65
CA GLY A 45 -26.47 -3.44 7.26
C GLY A 45 -25.30 -4.05 6.48
N VAL A 46 -25.43 -4.19 5.16
CA VAL A 46 -24.35 -4.71 4.29
C VAL A 46 -23.13 -3.78 4.29
N ALA A 47 -23.35 -2.48 4.30
CA ALA A 47 -22.28 -1.48 4.33
C ALA A 47 -21.63 -1.29 5.72
N GLY A 48 -22.23 -1.83 6.79
CA GLY A 48 -21.76 -1.65 8.16
C GLY A 48 -21.92 -0.20 8.68
N VAL A 49 -22.96 0.51 8.26
CA VAL A 49 -23.23 1.89 8.69
C VAL A 49 -24.62 2.05 9.30
N ASN A 50 -24.89 3.19 9.92
CA ASN A 50 -26.23 3.54 10.38
C ASN A 50 -27.14 3.95 9.19
N SER A 51 -28.37 3.43 9.15
CA SER A 51 -29.32 3.68 8.05
C SER A 51 -29.76 5.13 7.91
N ALA A 52 -29.88 5.89 9.00
CA ALA A 52 -30.19 7.32 8.95
C ALA A 52 -29.02 8.11 8.34
N LYS A 53 -27.79 7.73 8.67
CA LYS A 53 -26.58 8.32 8.07
C LYS A 53 -26.49 8.02 6.58
N LEU A 54 -26.76 6.78 6.18
CA LEU A 54 -26.83 6.38 4.77
C LEU A 54 -27.88 7.18 4.00
N ARG A 55 -29.11 7.33 4.53
CA ARG A 55 -30.16 8.13 3.87
C ARG A 55 -29.73 9.59 3.69
N LYS A 56 -29.11 10.18 4.72
CA LYS A 56 -28.56 11.54 4.64
C LYS A 56 -27.49 11.64 3.56
N ASP A 57 -26.58 10.69 3.50
CA ASP A 57 -25.51 10.66 2.50
C ASP A 57 -26.04 10.56 1.08
N LEU A 58 -26.97 9.63 0.82
CA LEU A 58 -27.57 9.46 -0.50
C LEU A 58 -28.41 10.67 -0.92
N SER A 59 -29.01 11.40 0.04
CA SER A 59 -29.79 12.60 -0.26
C SER A 59 -28.97 13.75 -0.87
N PHE A 60 -27.65 13.77 -0.67
CA PHE A 60 -26.76 14.73 -1.34
C PHE A 60 -26.55 14.42 -2.81
N LEU A 61 -26.68 13.15 -3.20
CA LEU A 61 -26.58 12.73 -4.59
C LEU A 61 -27.90 13.02 -5.33
N GLY A 62 -29.03 12.90 -4.61
CA GLY A 62 -30.36 13.17 -5.14
C GLY A 62 -31.42 12.33 -4.46
N SER A 63 -32.67 12.41 -4.94
CA SER A 63 -33.75 11.59 -4.41
C SER A 63 -33.87 10.31 -5.25
N TYR A 64 -33.19 9.25 -4.81
CA TYR A 64 -33.07 7.99 -5.56
C TYR A 64 -33.77 6.80 -4.91
N GLY A 65 -34.51 7.05 -3.83
CA GLY A 65 -35.32 6.06 -3.15
C GLY A 65 -36.80 6.40 -3.28
N THR A 66 -37.62 5.41 -3.60
CA THR A 66 -39.08 5.55 -3.49
C THR A 66 -39.51 5.02 -2.13
N ARG A 67 -40.28 5.83 -1.38
CA ARG A 67 -40.78 5.44 -0.06
C ARG A 67 -41.62 4.16 -0.19
N GLY A 68 -41.22 3.11 0.50
CA GLY A 68 -41.87 1.79 0.44
C GLY A 68 -41.33 0.83 -0.62
N VAL A 69 -40.46 1.28 -1.53
CA VAL A 69 -39.82 0.43 -2.57
C VAL A 69 -38.32 0.25 -2.34
N GLY A 70 -37.64 1.29 -1.83
CA GLY A 70 -36.19 1.28 -1.66
C GLY A 70 -35.45 1.91 -2.82
N TYR A 71 -34.19 1.54 -3.00
CA TYR A 71 -33.29 2.01 -4.05
C TYR A 71 -33.17 0.94 -5.13
N ASP A 72 -33.21 1.35 -6.39
CA ASP A 72 -32.76 0.51 -7.49
C ASP A 72 -31.24 0.34 -7.42
N VAL A 73 -30.77 -0.91 -7.36
CA VAL A 73 -29.37 -1.23 -7.10
C VAL A 73 -28.48 -0.80 -8.27
N GLU A 74 -28.87 -1.10 -9.50
CA GLU A 74 -28.10 -0.79 -10.70
C GLU A 74 -27.99 0.73 -10.91
N TYR A 75 -29.11 1.43 -10.77
CA TYR A 75 -29.16 2.88 -10.88
C TYR A 75 -28.34 3.56 -9.78
N LEU A 76 -28.39 3.08 -8.54
CA LEU A 76 -27.61 3.66 -7.45
C LEU A 76 -26.10 3.40 -7.61
N ILE A 77 -25.71 2.23 -8.14
CA ILE A 77 -24.32 1.96 -8.56
C ILE A 77 -23.85 2.98 -9.59
N TYR A 78 -24.67 3.23 -10.62
CA TYR A 78 -24.36 4.20 -11.67
C TYR A 78 -24.18 5.61 -11.09
N GLN A 79 -25.12 6.09 -10.27
CA GLN A 79 -25.04 7.43 -9.68
C GLN A 79 -23.82 7.59 -8.79
N ILE A 80 -23.56 6.66 -7.87
CA ILE A 80 -22.39 6.73 -6.99
C ILE A 80 -21.09 6.67 -7.79
N SER A 81 -21.02 5.82 -8.83
CA SER A 81 -19.84 5.73 -9.69
C SER A 81 -19.57 7.02 -10.47
N ARG A 82 -20.63 7.67 -10.97
CA ARG A 82 -20.54 8.97 -11.65
C ARG A 82 -20.04 10.06 -10.70
N GLU A 83 -20.61 10.16 -9.51
CA GLU A 83 -20.25 11.18 -8.50
C GLU A 83 -18.83 10.99 -7.95
N LEU A 84 -18.35 9.73 -7.88
CA LEU A 84 -16.96 9.42 -7.53
C LEU A 84 -15.97 9.53 -8.71
N GLY A 85 -16.43 9.89 -9.91
CA GLY A 85 -15.59 9.98 -11.10
C GLY A 85 -15.07 8.63 -11.61
N LEU A 86 -15.63 7.49 -11.17
CA LEU A 86 -15.20 6.14 -11.55
C LEU A 86 -15.68 5.71 -12.96
N SER A 87 -16.38 6.61 -13.65
CA SER A 87 -16.72 6.47 -15.07
C SER A 87 -15.61 6.97 -16.00
N LEU A 88 -14.58 7.60 -15.44
CA LEU A 88 -13.40 8.06 -16.16
C LEU A 88 -12.27 7.03 -16.02
N ASP A 89 -11.37 7.01 -17.01
CA ASP A 89 -10.12 6.24 -16.96
C ASP A 89 -9.03 7.11 -16.35
N TRP A 90 -8.74 6.92 -15.07
CA TRP A 90 -7.70 7.66 -14.36
C TRP A 90 -6.35 6.97 -14.52
N PRO A 91 -5.38 7.58 -15.24
CA PRO A 91 -4.03 7.06 -15.31
C PRO A 91 -3.31 7.27 -13.97
N VAL A 92 -2.76 6.19 -13.43
CA VAL A 92 -2.08 6.17 -12.13
C VAL A 92 -0.60 5.79 -12.30
N ALA A 93 0.29 6.54 -11.65
CA ALA A 93 1.69 6.15 -11.47
C ALA A 93 1.90 5.44 -10.13
N ILE A 94 2.75 4.41 -10.10
CA ILE A 94 3.25 3.81 -8.85
C ILE A 94 4.74 4.09 -8.75
N ILE A 95 5.17 4.65 -7.61
CA ILE A 95 6.55 5.03 -7.35
C ILE A 95 7.08 4.15 -6.20
N GLY A 96 8.15 3.42 -6.49
CA GLY A 96 8.72 2.40 -5.61
C GLY A 96 8.12 1.03 -5.91
N ILE A 97 8.82 0.23 -6.72
CA ILE A 97 8.47 -1.14 -7.12
C ILE A 97 9.25 -2.13 -6.24
N GLY A 98 9.17 -1.93 -4.93
CA GLY A 98 9.50 -2.95 -3.93
C GLY A 98 8.34 -3.94 -3.74
N ASN A 99 8.34 -4.71 -2.65
CA ASN A 99 7.29 -5.71 -2.38
C ASN A 99 5.86 -5.14 -2.47
N LEU A 100 5.63 -3.97 -1.86
CA LEU A 100 4.31 -3.32 -1.87
C LEU A 100 3.95 -2.79 -3.27
N GLY A 101 4.87 -2.07 -3.93
CA GLY A 101 4.64 -1.55 -5.28
C GLY A 101 4.33 -2.66 -6.29
N HIS A 102 5.06 -3.78 -6.22
CA HIS A 102 4.78 -4.98 -7.01
C HIS A 102 3.37 -5.53 -6.75
N ALA A 103 2.95 -5.62 -5.49
CA ALA A 103 1.62 -6.11 -5.14
C ALA A 103 0.52 -5.17 -5.66
N LEU A 104 0.72 -3.85 -5.52
CA LEU A 104 -0.22 -2.83 -6.00
C LEU A 104 -0.33 -2.83 -7.53
N ALA A 105 0.79 -2.97 -8.25
CA ALA A 105 0.81 -3.05 -9.71
C ALA A 105 0.03 -4.26 -10.26
N ASN A 106 0.05 -5.40 -9.54
CA ASN A 106 -0.68 -6.60 -9.92
C ASN A 106 -2.12 -6.64 -9.37
N TYR A 107 -2.56 -5.61 -8.65
CA TYR A 107 -3.89 -5.58 -8.06
C TYR A 107 -4.97 -5.22 -9.09
N GLY A 108 -5.63 -6.22 -9.66
CA GLY A 108 -6.73 -6.04 -10.62
C GLY A 108 -7.94 -5.24 -10.09
N GLY A 109 -8.01 -5.00 -8.78
CA GLY A 109 -9.06 -4.20 -8.17
C GLY A 109 -9.01 -2.71 -8.51
N PHE A 110 -7.89 -2.19 -9.03
CA PHE A 110 -7.79 -0.80 -9.51
C PHE A 110 -8.48 -0.61 -10.86
N VAL A 111 -8.16 -1.46 -11.84
CA VAL A 111 -8.71 -1.39 -13.20
C VAL A 111 -10.24 -1.53 -13.18
N SER A 112 -10.78 -2.47 -12.38
CA SER A 112 -12.23 -2.66 -12.19
C SER A 112 -12.95 -1.48 -11.48
N ARG A 113 -12.22 -0.44 -11.10
CA ARG A 113 -12.73 0.77 -10.44
C ARG A 113 -12.37 2.05 -11.22
N GLY A 114 -11.90 1.95 -12.47
CA GLY A 114 -11.56 3.10 -13.30
C GLY A 114 -10.16 3.67 -13.06
N PHE A 115 -9.29 2.93 -12.35
CA PHE A 115 -7.90 3.32 -12.12
C PHE A 115 -6.98 2.43 -12.94
N ARG A 116 -6.46 2.96 -14.05
CA ARG A 116 -5.50 2.24 -14.89
C ARG A 116 -4.09 2.58 -14.42
N ILE A 117 -3.32 1.56 -14.02
CA ILE A 117 -1.90 1.73 -13.78
C ILE A 117 -1.25 2.02 -15.14
N ALA A 118 -0.69 3.22 -15.29
CA ALA A 118 -0.16 3.73 -16.54
C ALA A 118 1.37 3.72 -16.56
N ALA A 119 2.01 3.95 -15.39
CA ALA A 119 3.45 4.00 -15.26
C ALA A 119 3.93 3.42 -13.93
N LEU A 120 5.13 2.83 -13.96
CA LEU A 120 5.83 2.27 -12.81
C LEU A 120 7.22 2.90 -12.74
N PHE A 121 7.61 3.43 -11.59
CA PHE A 121 8.92 4.07 -11.39
C PHE A 121 9.67 3.45 -10.22
N ASP A 122 10.97 3.27 -10.41
CA ASP A 122 11.89 2.95 -9.31
C ASP A 122 13.22 3.69 -9.48
N ALA A 123 13.91 3.92 -8.36
CA ALA A 123 15.23 4.55 -8.33
C ALA A 123 16.37 3.52 -8.44
N ASP A 124 16.08 2.22 -8.25
CA ASP A 124 17.07 1.15 -8.47
C ASP A 124 17.26 0.93 -9.98
N PRO A 125 18.44 1.24 -10.55
CA PRO A 125 18.69 1.08 -11.98
C PRO A 125 18.57 -0.37 -12.45
N ARG A 126 18.71 -1.34 -11.54
CA ARG A 126 18.56 -2.77 -11.83
C ARG A 126 17.12 -3.18 -12.10
N LEU A 127 16.15 -2.38 -11.64
CA LEU A 127 14.73 -2.61 -11.90
C LEU A 127 14.27 -1.98 -13.21
N SER A 128 14.95 -0.93 -13.67
CA SER A 128 14.61 -0.25 -14.92
C SER A 128 14.66 -1.23 -16.11
N GLY A 129 13.63 -1.18 -16.97
CA GLY A 129 13.46 -2.09 -18.11
C GLY A 129 12.77 -3.42 -17.78
N ASN A 130 12.70 -3.82 -16.51
CA ASN A 130 11.93 -5.00 -16.10
C ASN A 130 10.42 -4.76 -16.26
N ARG A 131 9.64 -5.84 -16.27
CA ARG A 131 8.18 -5.77 -16.43
C ARG A 131 7.42 -6.25 -15.20
N VAL A 132 6.34 -5.55 -14.88
CA VAL A 132 5.37 -5.93 -13.85
C VAL A 132 3.97 -5.64 -14.39
N ALA A 133 3.06 -6.61 -14.28
CA ALA A 133 1.69 -6.49 -14.82
C ALA A 133 1.64 -6.03 -16.29
N GLY A 134 2.65 -6.40 -17.09
CA GLY A 134 2.77 -6.01 -18.50
C GLY A 134 3.39 -4.62 -18.75
N LEU A 135 3.55 -3.79 -17.74
CA LEU A 135 4.17 -2.46 -17.81
C LEU A 135 5.67 -2.54 -17.56
N VAL A 136 6.44 -1.66 -18.22
CA VAL A 136 7.88 -1.55 -18.00
C VAL A 136 8.15 -0.61 -16.83
N ILE A 137 9.04 -1.00 -15.93
CA ILE A 137 9.53 -0.13 -14.87
C ILE A 137 10.48 0.91 -15.50
N ARG A 138 10.18 2.18 -15.29
CA ARG A 138 10.99 3.32 -15.70
C ARG A 138 11.90 3.77 -14.56
N HIS A 139 13.00 4.42 -14.91
CA HIS A 139 13.82 5.05 -13.88
C HIS A 139 13.10 6.31 -13.36
N VAL A 140 13.26 6.62 -12.07
CA VAL A 140 12.63 7.81 -11.48
C VAL A 140 13.07 9.10 -12.18
N ASP A 141 14.22 9.14 -12.84
CA ASP A 141 14.68 10.31 -13.59
C ASP A 141 13.77 10.68 -14.77
N GLU A 142 13.03 9.72 -15.33
CA GLU A 142 12.07 9.92 -16.42
C GLU A 142 10.69 10.40 -15.91
N LEU A 143 10.52 10.59 -14.60
CA LEU A 143 9.22 10.82 -13.97
C LEU A 143 8.48 12.04 -14.52
N ASP A 144 9.16 13.17 -14.65
CA ASP A 144 8.51 14.43 -15.04
C ASP A 144 7.99 14.37 -16.47
N GLU A 145 8.78 13.80 -17.38
CA GLU A 145 8.43 13.60 -18.79
C GLU A 145 7.23 12.67 -18.94
N ILE A 146 7.29 11.49 -18.30
CA ILE A 146 6.25 10.46 -18.44
C ILE A 146 4.94 10.88 -17.77
N ILE A 147 4.98 11.61 -16.65
CA ILE A 147 3.77 12.14 -16.01
C ILE A 147 3.05 13.12 -16.93
N ALA A 148 3.81 14.03 -17.57
CA ALA A 148 3.26 14.98 -18.52
C ALA A 148 2.72 14.28 -19.79
N GLU A 149 3.48 13.34 -20.35
CA GLU A 149 3.10 12.59 -21.56
C GLU A 149 1.80 11.81 -21.35
N LEU A 150 1.67 11.12 -20.22
CA LEU A 150 0.54 10.24 -19.93
C LEU A 150 -0.62 10.95 -19.21
N GLY A 151 -0.49 12.25 -18.92
CA GLY A 151 -1.51 13.04 -18.23
C GLY A 151 -1.84 12.50 -16.83
N ILE A 152 -0.84 12.06 -16.07
CA ILE A 152 -1.03 11.42 -14.77
C ILE A 152 -1.37 12.46 -13.71
N SER A 153 -2.58 12.40 -13.16
CA SER A 153 -3.03 13.26 -12.06
C SER A 153 -3.03 12.56 -10.70
N ILE A 154 -2.93 11.23 -10.68
CA ILE A 154 -2.95 10.40 -9.46
C ILE A 154 -1.66 9.58 -9.35
N ALA A 155 -1.00 9.66 -8.20
CA ALA A 155 0.22 8.90 -7.92
C ALA A 155 0.15 8.11 -6.62
N VAL A 156 0.78 6.94 -6.59
CA VAL A 156 0.92 6.10 -5.41
C VAL A 156 2.38 6.07 -4.98
N ILE A 157 2.66 6.48 -3.75
CA ILE A 157 3.99 6.47 -3.15
C ILE A 157 4.13 5.21 -2.29
N ALA A 158 5.01 4.29 -2.70
CA ALA A 158 5.34 3.05 -2.00
C ALA A 158 6.86 2.91 -1.74
N VAL A 159 7.54 4.05 -1.59
CA VAL A 159 8.99 4.14 -1.33
C VAL A 159 9.31 4.09 0.18
N PRO A 160 10.59 3.86 0.56
CA PRO A 160 11.02 4.00 1.95
C PRO A 160 10.77 5.41 2.51
N PRO A 161 10.55 5.56 3.84
CA PRO A 161 10.24 6.84 4.48
C PRO A 161 11.17 8.01 4.10
N ALA A 162 12.47 7.74 3.99
CA ALA A 162 13.49 8.75 3.69
C ALA A 162 13.34 9.40 2.30
N ALA A 163 12.68 8.72 1.36
CA ALA A 163 12.47 9.21 -0.01
C ALA A 163 11.06 9.77 -0.24
N ALA A 164 10.13 9.60 0.70
CA ALA A 164 8.71 9.88 0.46
C ALA A 164 8.42 11.36 0.17
N GLN A 165 9.06 12.28 0.93
CA GLN A 165 8.85 13.72 0.73
C GLN A 165 9.41 14.21 -0.61
N SER A 166 10.64 13.82 -0.95
CA SER A 166 11.26 14.25 -2.20
C SER A 166 10.52 13.72 -3.44
N VAL A 167 10.00 12.49 -3.36
CA VAL A 167 9.12 11.94 -4.40
C VAL A 167 7.82 12.74 -4.50
N ALA A 168 7.18 13.06 -3.38
CA ALA A 168 5.95 13.86 -3.37
C ALA A 168 6.17 15.25 -3.98
N ASP A 169 7.25 15.94 -3.60
CA ASP A 169 7.59 17.26 -4.13
C ASP A 169 7.77 17.22 -5.66
N ARG A 170 8.45 16.18 -6.16
CA ARG A 170 8.67 15.99 -7.60
C ARG A 170 7.37 15.68 -8.35
N LEU A 171 6.52 14.81 -7.79
CA LEU A 171 5.20 14.51 -8.37
C LEU A 171 4.35 15.78 -8.49
N VAL A 172 4.32 16.60 -7.44
CA VAL A 172 3.60 17.88 -7.45
C VAL A 172 4.19 18.84 -8.50
N ALA A 173 5.51 18.94 -8.59
CA ALA A 173 6.17 19.75 -9.62
C ALA A 173 5.86 19.28 -11.05
N ALA A 174 5.69 17.97 -11.25
CA ALA A 174 5.27 17.37 -12.51
C ALA A 174 3.76 17.52 -12.81
N GLY A 175 2.97 18.10 -11.90
CA GLY A 175 1.55 18.38 -12.09
C GLY A 175 0.58 17.37 -11.49
N VAL A 176 1.06 16.42 -10.66
CA VAL A 176 0.18 15.50 -9.93
C VAL A 176 -0.58 16.26 -8.83
N THR A 177 -1.90 16.10 -8.82
CA THR A 177 -2.79 16.78 -7.86
C THR A 177 -3.37 15.84 -6.81
N SER A 178 -3.16 14.53 -6.93
CA SER A 178 -3.67 13.54 -5.96
C SER A 178 -2.63 12.47 -5.66
N ILE A 179 -2.31 12.28 -4.38
CA ILE A 179 -1.27 11.35 -3.92
C ILE A 179 -1.85 10.38 -2.88
N LEU A 180 -1.67 9.08 -3.13
CA LEU A 180 -1.91 8.01 -2.17
C LEU A 180 -0.57 7.57 -1.57
N ASN A 181 -0.32 7.92 -0.31
CA ASN A 181 0.95 7.65 0.36
C ASN A 181 0.86 6.41 1.27
N PHE A 182 1.68 5.39 0.97
CA PHE A 182 1.89 4.21 1.81
C PHE A 182 3.17 4.28 2.66
N ALA A 183 4.04 5.27 2.45
CA ALA A 183 5.24 5.41 3.26
C ALA A 183 4.84 5.76 4.71
N PRO A 184 5.37 5.06 5.74
CA PRO A 184 5.03 5.29 7.14
C PRO A 184 5.74 6.54 7.70
N THR A 185 5.55 7.67 7.04
CA THR A 185 6.06 8.98 7.43
C THR A 185 5.01 10.06 7.12
N VAL A 186 5.18 11.22 7.75
CA VAL A 186 4.41 12.41 7.40
C VAL A 186 5.00 12.96 6.10
N VAL A 187 4.11 13.22 5.14
CA VAL A 187 4.41 13.90 3.87
C VAL A 187 3.58 15.17 3.84
N THR A 188 4.19 16.27 3.44
CA THR A 188 3.53 17.57 3.28
C THR A 188 3.36 17.88 1.79
N VAL A 189 2.22 18.46 1.43
CA VAL A 189 1.91 18.89 0.06
C VAL A 189 1.31 20.30 0.09
N PRO A 190 1.45 21.10 -0.98
CA PRO A 190 0.86 22.44 -1.03
C PRO A 190 -0.67 22.39 -1.14
N ASP A 191 -1.31 23.54 -0.92
CA ASP A 191 -2.74 23.71 -1.13
C ASP A 191 -3.14 23.35 -2.57
N GLY A 192 -4.26 22.65 -2.72
CA GLY A 192 -4.76 22.18 -4.02
C GLY A 192 -4.23 20.79 -4.43
N VAL A 193 -3.36 20.16 -3.62
CA VAL A 193 -2.96 18.76 -3.79
C VAL A 193 -3.60 17.91 -2.70
N ASP A 194 -4.33 16.89 -3.11
CA ASP A 194 -4.95 15.94 -2.20
C ASP A 194 -3.95 14.86 -1.78
N LEU A 195 -3.75 14.68 -0.48
CA LEU A 195 -2.91 13.62 0.07
C LEU A 195 -3.75 12.68 0.95
N ARG A 196 -3.84 11.40 0.56
CA ARG A 196 -4.43 10.34 1.41
C ARG A 196 -3.34 9.41 1.90
N LYS A 197 -3.23 9.25 3.21
CA LYS A 197 -2.29 8.31 3.86
C LYS A 197 -2.95 6.95 4.08
N VAL A 198 -2.22 5.88 3.80
CA VAL A 198 -2.58 4.51 4.18
C VAL A 198 -1.50 3.96 5.10
N ASP A 199 -1.89 3.64 6.34
CA ASP A 199 -0.98 3.09 7.35
C ASP A 199 -1.56 1.80 7.94
N LEU A 200 -1.21 0.67 7.34
CA LEU A 200 -1.71 -0.64 7.77
C LEU A 200 -1.26 -0.99 9.20
N SER A 201 -0.14 -0.41 9.67
CA SER A 201 0.37 -0.66 11.02
C SER A 201 -0.53 -0.03 12.08
N ILE A 202 -1.04 1.19 11.83
CA ILE A 202 -1.99 1.85 12.74
C ILE A 202 -3.29 1.04 12.86
N GLU A 203 -3.80 0.52 11.74
CA GLU A 203 -5.01 -0.32 11.75
C GLU A 203 -4.82 -1.59 12.59
N LEU A 204 -3.66 -2.26 12.47
CA LEU A 204 -3.34 -3.42 13.30
C LEU A 204 -3.18 -3.07 14.78
N GLN A 205 -2.64 -1.90 15.13
CA GLN A 205 -2.55 -1.43 16.52
C GLN A 205 -3.94 -1.20 17.13
N ILE A 206 -4.88 -0.64 16.37
CA ILE A 206 -6.27 -0.47 16.78
C ILE A 206 -6.92 -1.84 17.03
N LEU A 207 -6.71 -2.81 16.14
CA LEU A 207 -7.20 -4.18 16.33
C LEU A 207 -6.56 -4.84 17.57
N ALA A 208 -5.26 -4.67 17.79
CA ALA A 208 -4.57 -5.20 18.97
C ALA A 208 -5.15 -4.64 20.28
N PHE A 209 -5.50 -3.35 20.32
CA PHE A 209 -6.19 -2.74 21.46
C PHE A 209 -7.56 -3.39 21.72
N HIS A 210 -8.36 -3.64 20.67
CA HIS A 210 -9.65 -4.32 20.82
C HIS A 210 -9.49 -5.77 21.31
N GLU A 211 -8.52 -6.52 20.78
CA GLU A 211 -8.25 -7.89 21.22
C GLU A 211 -7.78 -7.94 22.67
N GLN A 212 -6.96 -6.99 23.12
CA GLN A 212 -6.58 -6.88 24.53
C GLN A 212 -7.79 -6.63 25.44
N ARG A 213 -8.75 -5.81 25.01
CA ARG A 213 -9.96 -5.52 25.80
C ARG A 213 -10.91 -6.71 25.87
N LYS A 214 -11.15 -7.41 24.76
CA LYS A 214 -11.91 -8.68 24.76
C LYS A 214 -11.28 -9.70 25.70
N SER A 215 -9.95 -9.66 25.82
CA SER A 215 -9.20 -10.54 26.70
C SER A 215 -9.30 -10.22 28.18
N ALA A 216 -9.44 -8.94 28.53
CA ALA A 216 -9.70 -8.52 29.90
C ALA A 216 -11.11 -8.93 30.39
N ASP A 217 -12.07 -9.10 29.48
CA ASP A 217 -13.45 -9.56 29.76
C ASP A 217 -13.58 -11.10 29.81
N GLY A 218 -12.46 -11.84 29.96
CA GLY A 218 -12.45 -13.29 30.22
C GLY A 218 -12.15 -14.20 29.02
N GLN A 219 -11.79 -13.66 27.86
CA GLN A 219 -11.40 -14.45 26.68
C GLN A 219 -9.89 -14.37 26.41
N HIS A 220 -9.09 -15.35 26.89
CA HIS A 220 -7.62 -15.34 26.71
C HIS A 220 -7.18 -14.97 25.27
N PRO A 221 -6.21 -14.05 25.09
CA PRO A 221 -5.76 -13.64 23.77
C PRO A 221 -5.03 -14.82 23.11
N ARG A 222 -5.61 -15.38 22.03
CA ARG A 222 -4.93 -16.42 21.25
C ARG A 222 -3.82 -15.78 20.42
N GLY A 223 -2.57 -16.19 20.63
CA GLY A 223 -1.44 -15.87 19.74
C GLY A 223 -0.62 -14.62 20.08
N ALA A 224 -0.98 -13.85 21.11
CA ALA A 224 -0.15 -12.72 21.57
C ALA A 224 1.00 -13.24 22.46
N ARG A 225 2.24 -13.20 21.98
CA ARG A 225 3.44 -13.38 22.82
C ARG A 225 3.82 -12.05 23.44
N THR A 226 4.01 -12.03 24.76
CA THR A 226 4.55 -10.87 25.48
C THR A 226 5.94 -10.51 24.95
N VAL A 227 6.07 -9.35 24.31
CA VAL A 227 7.33 -8.87 23.70
C VAL A 227 8.44 -8.60 24.74
N ARG A 228 8.10 -8.55 26.04
CA ARG A 228 9.06 -8.30 27.13
C ARG A 228 10.11 -9.39 27.37
N SER A 229 10.02 -10.58 26.75
CA SER A 229 11.04 -11.62 26.94
C SER A 229 12.19 -11.59 25.91
N ALA A 230 12.18 -10.69 24.93
CA ALA A 230 13.19 -10.64 23.86
C ALA A 230 14.29 -9.55 24.06
N LEU A 231 14.28 -8.84 25.20
CA LEU A 231 15.25 -7.78 25.52
C LEU A 231 16.02 -8.05 26.82
N ARG A 232 16.09 -9.31 27.26
CA ARG A 232 16.95 -9.77 28.36
C ARG A 232 17.61 -11.10 27.99
N GLU A 233 18.47 -11.05 26.99
CA GLU A 233 19.61 -11.95 26.97
C GLU A 233 20.83 -11.05 27.08
N ASP A 234 21.38 -10.96 28.30
CA ASP A 234 22.73 -10.47 28.49
C ASP A 234 23.67 -11.32 27.61
N PRO A 235 24.69 -10.75 26.96
CA PRO A 235 25.67 -11.55 26.26
C PRO A 235 26.34 -12.45 27.31
N VAL A 236 26.16 -13.77 27.17
CA VAL A 236 26.94 -14.75 27.91
C VAL A 236 28.41 -14.45 27.61
N ASN A 237 29.09 -13.89 28.61
CA ASN A 237 30.53 -13.72 28.59
C ASN A 237 31.14 -15.13 28.56
N PRO A 238 31.88 -15.53 27.50
CA PRO A 238 32.52 -16.83 27.50
C PRO A 238 33.61 -16.83 28.57
N ASP A 239 33.58 -17.87 29.39
CA ASP A 239 34.56 -18.16 30.44
C ASP A 239 35.99 -18.13 29.85
N PRO A 240 36.90 -17.26 30.35
CA PRO A 240 38.24 -17.10 29.77
C PRO A 240 39.17 -18.31 29.99
N ASP A 241 38.75 -19.33 30.76
CA ASP A 241 39.60 -20.45 31.15
C ASP A 241 39.29 -21.78 30.41
N ALA A 242 38.36 -21.80 29.45
CA ALA A 242 37.96 -23.03 28.75
C ALA A 242 38.88 -23.46 27.58
N GLU A 243 39.83 -22.64 27.14
CA GLU A 243 40.71 -22.92 25.99
C GLU A 243 42.12 -23.42 26.40
N GLN A 244 42.24 -24.21 27.48
CA GLN A 244 43.52 -24.85 27.85
C GLN A 244 43.46 -26.37 28.04
N ALA A 245 42.35 -27.03 27.70
CA ALA A 245 42.19 -28.46 27.96
C ALA A 245 41.81 -29.29 26.72
N GLN A 246 42.48 -29.10 25.57
CA GLN A 246 42.41 -30.10 24.49
C GLN A 246 43.56 -30.00 23.46
N VAL A 247 44.81 -30.21 23.90
CA VAL A 247 45.89 -30.67 23.01
C VAL A 247 46.62 -31.83 23.68
N ARG A 248 46.16 -33.06 23.45
CA ARG A 248 46.97 -34.29 23.61
C ARG A 248 46.44 -35.38 22.70
N ARG A 249 47.15 -35.68 21.61
CA ARG A 249 47.39 -37.00 20.95
C ARG A 249 48.56 -36.84 19.93
N PRO A 250 49.19 -37.92 19.41
CA PRO A 250 50.43 -38.49 19.92
C PRO A 250 51.61 -38.39 18.93
N ALA A 251 52.79 -38.81 19.38
CA ALA A 251 54.09 -38.72 18.69
C ALA A 251 54.17 -39.39 17.29
N GLU A 252 54.80 -38.69 16.35
CA GLU A 252 55.31 -39.23 15.08
C GLU A 252 56.75 -39.79 15.21
N PRO A 253 57.15 -40.82 14.42
CA PRO A 253 58.48 -41.41 14.44
C PRO A 253 59.47 -40.66 13.50
N PRO A 254 60.80 -40.88 13.61
CA PRO A 254 61.78 -40.04 12.94
C PRO A 254 62.02 -40.45 11.48
N ILE A 255 62.04 -39.48 10.56
CA ILE A 255 62.43 -39.68 9.16
C ILE A 255 63.90 -39.30 8.97
N ARG A 256 64.67 -40.25 8.41
CA ARG A 256 66.09 -40.16 8.05
C ARG A 256 66.33 -39.12 6.94
N GLN A 257 67.37 -38.32 7.12
CA GLN A 257 67.97 -37.47 6.07
C GLN A 257 68.57 -38.33 4.96
N ARG A 258 68.29 -37.99 3.69
CA ARG A 258 69.19 -38.22 2.55
C ARG A 258 69.12 -37.07 1.56
N SER A 259 70.31 -36.68 1.12
CA SER A 259 70.66 -35.59 0.22
C SER A 259 70.26 -35.81 -1.24
N ALA A 260 70.01 -34.70 -1.94
CA ALA A 260 70.18 -34.49 -3.38
C ALA A 260 70.39 -32.96 -3.53
N SER A 261 71.44 -32.33 -4.08
CA SER A 261 72.34 -32.67 -5.18
C SER A 261 71.63 -33.28 -6.38
N GLU A 262 70.96 -32.42 -7.16
CA GLU A 262 70.77 -32.46 -8.62
C GLU A 262 69.81 -31.33 -8.98
N LEU A 263 70.34 -30.18 -9.39
CA LEU A 263 70.63 -29.77 -10.77
C LEU A 263 69.41 -29.13 -11.46
N ASN A 264 69.68 -27.88 -11.82
CA ASN A 264 68.85 -26.84 -12.34
C ASN A 264 69.03 -26.81 -13.87
N GLU A 265 67.96 -26.93 -14.65
CA GLU A 265 67.87 -26.65 -16.10
C GLU A 265 66.35 -26.54 -16.39
N VAL A 266 65.72 -25.37 -16.53
CA VAL A 266 65.77 -24.35 -17.62
C VAL A 266 65.72 -24.95 -19.02
N GLN A 267 64.52 -25.06 -19.63
CA GLN A 267 64.02 -24.19 -20.72
C GLN A 267 62.64 -24.64 -21.27
N PRO A 268 61.86 -23.74 -21.93
CA PRO A 268 60.49 -24.00 -22.37
C PRO A 268 60.34 -24.20 -23.89
N ALA A 269 59.24 -24.82 -24.30
CA ALA A 269 58.47 -24.56 -25.54
C ALA A 269 57.08 -25.19 -25.40
#